data_AF-A0A2Z4MRG4-F1
#
_entry.id   AF-A0A2Z4MRG4-F1
#
_cell.length_a   1.000
_cell.length_b   1.000
_cell.length_c   1.000
_cell.angle_alpha   90.00
_cell.angle_beta   90.00
_cell.angle_gamma   90.00
#
_symmetry.space_group_name_H-M   'P 1'
#
loop_
_entity.id
_entity.type
_entity.pdbx_description
1 polymer ?
#
loop_
_entity_poly.entity_id
_entity_poly.type
_entity_poly.pdbx_seq_one_letter_code
_entity_poly.pdbx_strand_id
1 'polypeptide(L)'
;MDEYSDLDLIIVYNYAFRNEIMEQRFRIAERLGNLLSAFTGEHVGEPRLLICLYGPAPLHVDLKFVQLEELESRVENPLILWERGSGIATILSKTSPSLPFPQPQWIEDRFWVWVHYCATKLGRGELFELIDTLTFMRNVVLGPLVLIRNGHSPRGVRKLEKYALKELEELKCTIPIHSFESCYHALKNTIKMYQRLRQGSEIVPRKEAERVSIEFLDGIYSGQSQ
;
A
#
# COMPACT_ATOMS: atom_id res chain seq x y z
N MET A 1 15.10 -4.40 11.47
CA MET A 1 14.52 -3.27 12.21
C MET A 1 15.58 -2.19 12.34
N ASP A 2 15.15 -0.94 12.40
CA ASP A 2 15.94 0.26 12.69
C ASP A 2 15.24 1.06 13.78
N GLU A 3 15.81 2.20 14.18
CA GLU A 3 15.29 3.06 15.26
C GLU A 3 13.92 3.70 14.96
N TYR A 4 13.48 3.68 13.69
CA TYR A 4 12.20 4.23 13.24
C TYR A 4 11.15 3.13 13.01
N SER A 5 11.50 1.87 13.28
CA SER A 5 10.59 0.74 13.11
C SER A 5 9.60 0.66 14.28
N ASP A 6 8.35 0.36 13.95
CA ASP A 6 7.33 -0.06 14.89
C ASP A 6 7.48 -1.53 15.29
N LEU A 7 6.68 -1.94 16.29
CA LEU A 7 6.58 -3.33 16.73
C LEU A 7 5.17 -3.86 16.46
N ASP A 8 5.07 -4.90 15.64
CA ASP A 8 3.85 -5.67 15.46
C ASP A 8 3.81 -6.87 16.43
N LEU A 9 2.89 -6.84 17.39
CA LEU A 9 2.62 -7.94 18.30
C LEU A 9 1.28 -8.59 17.98
N ILE A 10 1.33 -9.87 17.63
CA ILE A 10 0.15 -10.68 17.40
C ILE A 10 -0.20 -11.43 18.68
N ILE A 11 -1.35 -11.12 19.26
CA ILE A 11 -1.88 -11.73 20.48
C ILE A 11 -2.94 -12.75 20.07
N VAL A 12 -2.59 -14.02 20.20
CA VAL A 12 -3.51 -15.13 19.92
C VAL A 12 -4.34 -15.42 21.17
N TYR A 13 -5.67 -15.34 21.05
CA TYR A 13 -6.59 -15.62 22.15
C TYR A 13 -7.51 -16.81 21.82
N ASN A 14 -8.00 -17.49 22.86
CA ASN A 14 -9.01 -18.53 22.70
C ASN A 14 -10.39 -17.90 22.47
N TYR A 15 -11.11 -18.37 21.44
CA TYR A 15 -12.44 -17.88 21.05
C TYR A 15 -13.42 -17.74 22.22
N ALA A 16 -13.36 -18.63 23.22
CA ALA A 16 -14.21 -18.57 24.41
C ALA A 16 -14.12 -17.23 25.17
N PHE A 17 -12.98 -16.53 25.08
CA PHE A 17 -12.74 -15.24 25.72
C PHE A 17 -12.85 -14.06 24.75
N ARG A 18 -13.40 -14.25 23.54
CA ARG A 18 -13.44 -13.20 22.51
C ARG A 18 -14.00 -11.89 23.05
N ASN A 19 -15.22 -11.91 23.58
CA ASN A 19 -15.89 -10.67 24.01
C ASN A 19 -15.10 -9.96 25.12
N GLU A 20 -14.63 -10.73 26.10
CA GLU A 20 -13.79 -10.20 27.18
C GLU A 20 -12.51 -9.57 26.66
N ILE A 21 -11.77 -10.25 25.78
CA ILE A 21 -10.55 -9.72 25.19
C ILE A 21 -10.84 -8.46 24.39
N MET A 22 -11.91 -8.47 23.58
CA MET A 22 -12.28 -7.30 22.77
C MET A 22 -12.64 -6.08 23.63
N GLU A 23 -13.28 -6.28 24.79
CA GLU A 23 -13.59 -5.22 25.76
C GLU A 23 -12.35 -4.74 26.54
N GLN A 24 -11.39 -5.63 26.81
CA GLN A 24 -10.23 -5.34 27.66
C GLN A 24 -8.98 -4.87 26.90
N ARG A 25 -8.96 -4.84 25.56
CA ARG A 25 -7.73 -4.54 24.77
C ARG A 25 -6.98 -3.29 25.22
N PHE A 26 -7.69 -2.20 25.52
CA PHE A 26 -7.07 -0.96 26.00
C PHE A 26 -6.39 -1.16 27.37
N ARG A 27 -7.05 -1.84 28.31
CA ARG A 27 -6.47 -2.17 29.62
C ARG A 27 -5.27 -3.10 29.51
N ILE A 28 -5.27 -4.00 28.53
CA ILE A 28 -4.12 -4.85 28.23
C ILE A 28 -2.94 -3.98 27.79
N ALA A 29 -3.15 -3.04 26.85
CA ALA A 29 -2.12 -2.12 26.39
C ALA A 29 -1.56 -1.24 27.52
N GLU A 30 -2.42 -0.66 28.37
CA GLU A 30 -2.02 0.15 29.54
C GLU A 30 -1.10 -0.61 30.51
N ARG A 31 -1.20 -1.95 30.57
CA ARG A 31 -0.35 -2.78 31.44
C ARG A 31 1.01 -3.10 30.85
N LEU A 32 1.21 -2.92 29.54
CA LEU A 32 2.47 -3.24 28.86
C LEU A 32 3.51 -2.12 28.96
N GLY A 33 3.13 -0.93 29.43
CA GLY A 33 4.05 0.18 29.61
C GLY A 33 3.33 1.52 29.85
N ASN A 34 4.07 2.62 29.73
CA ASN A 34 3.50 3.97 29.82
C ASN A 34 2.80 4.32 28.49
N LEU A 35 1.55 3.88 28.36
CA LEU A 35 0.71 4.15 27.20
C LEU A 35 0.33 5.63 27.16
N LEU A 36 0.68 6.33 26.08
CA LEU A 36 0.35 7.74 25.86
C LEU A 36 -0.97 7.90 25.11
N SER A 37 -1.22 7.05 24.12
CA SER A 37 -2.45 7.06 23.31
C SER A 37 -2.65 5.71 22.63
N ALA A 38 -3.89 5.33 22.39
CA ALA A 38 -4.23 4.17 21.57
C ALA A 38 -5.58 4.34 20.86
N PHE A 39 -5.74 3.68 19.71
CA PHE A 39 -6.98 3.65 18.96
C PHE A 39 -7.09 2.38 18.11
N THR A 40 -8.30 2.06 17.64
CA THR A 40 -8.55 0.85 16.84
C THR A 40 -8.19 1.06 15.36
N GLY A 41 -7.85 -0.02 14.67
CA GLY A 41 -7.55 -0.05 13.22
C GLY A 41 -8.77 0.11 12.31
N GLU A 42 -9.85 0.75 12.75
CA GLU A 42 -11.12 0.86 11.98
C GLU A 42 -10.93 1.58 10.64
N HIS A 43 -10.10 2.62 10.61
CA HIS A 43 -9.76 3.39 9.42
C HIS A 43 -9.03 2.56 8.33
N VAL A 44 -8.46 1.40 8.69
CA VAL A 44 -7.86 0.42 7.76
C VAL A 44 -8.68 -0.87 7.67
N GLY A 45 -9.89 -0.89 8.23
CA GLY A 45 -10.79 -2.06 8.20
C GLY A 45 -10.38 -3.20 9.13
N GLU A 46 -9.49 -2.98 10.09
CA GLU A 46 -9.02 -3.99 11.06
C GLU A 46 -9.42 -3.59 12.50
N PRO A 47 -10.67 -3.80 12.93
CA PRO A 47 -11.16 -3.38 14.25
C PRO A 47 -10.52 -4.14 15.43
N ARG A 48 -9.76 -5.21 15.16
CA ARG A 48 -9.07 -6.00 16.18
C ARG A 48 -7.62 -5.60 16.36
N LEU A 49 -7.12 -4.69 15.51
CA LEU A 49 -5.85 -4.04 15.69
C LEU A 49 -6.04 -2.88 16.66
N LEU A 50 -5.19 -2.83 17.69
CA LEU A 50 -5.05 -1.69 18.58
C LEU A 50 -3.68 -1.07 18.34
N ILE A 51 -3.69 0.16 17.83
CA ILE A 51 -2.50 0.93 17.50
C ILE A 51 -2.13 1.75 18.73
N CYS A 52 -0.94 1.54 19.28
CA CYS A 52 -0.52 2.10 20.55
C CYS A 52 0.74 2.97 20.40
N LEU A 53 0.76 4.10 21.10
CA LEU A 53 1.94 4.93 21.29
C LEU A 53 2.36 4.90 22.76
N TYR A 54 3.57 4.42 23.04
CA TYR A 54 4.17 4.38 24.36
C TYR A 54 5.25 5.47 24.54
N GLY A 55 5.49 5.88 25.79
CA GLY A 55 6.55 6.81 26.19
C GLY A 55 7.41 6.29 27.35
N PRO A 56 8.38 7.06 27.87
CA PRO A 56 8.69 8.46 27.52
C PRO A 56 9.47 8.62 26.20
N ALA A 57 10.23 7.61 25.78
CA ALA A 57 10.75 7.55 24.41
C ALA A 57 9.62 7.03 23.50
N PRO A 58 9.25 7.75 22.41
CA PRO A 58 8.15 7.34 21.54
C PRO A 58 8.40 5.95 20.95
N LEU A 59 7.47 5.03 21.20
CA LEU A 59 7.46 3.69 20.61
C LEU A 59 6.07 3.37 20.08
N HIS A 60 5.99 3.10 18.78
CA HIS A 60 4.79 2.65 18.12
C HIS A 60 4.67 1.12 18.22
N VAL A 61 3.55 0.63 18.75
CA VAL A 61 3.29 -0.81 18.90
C VAL A 61 1.87 -1.13 18.43
N ASP A 62 1.79 -2.01 17.45
CA ASP A 62 0.54 -2.55 16.92
C ASP A 62 0.21 -3.86 17.62
N LEU A 63 -0.87 -3.87 18.40
CA LEU A 63 -1.39 -5.06 19.08
C LEU A 63 -2.53 -5.65 18.27
N LYS A 64 -2.26 -6.74 17.53
CA LYS A 64 -3.26 -7.42 16.73
C LYS A 64 -3.82 -8.63 17.46
N PHE A 65 -5.10 -8.57 17.83
CA PHE A 65 -5.77 -9.66 18.54
C PHE A 65 -6.46 -10.60 17.56
N VAL A 66 -6.00 -11.85 17.48
CA VAL A 66 -6.49 -12.84 16.50
C VAL A 66 -6.80 -14.18 17.14
N GLN A 67 -7.66 -14.96 16.49
CA GLN A 67 -7.80 -16.38 16.81
C GLN A 67 -6.71 -17.19 16.12
N LEU A 68 -6.50 -18.42 16.57
CA LEU A 68 -5.40 -19.26 16.12
C LEU A 68 -5.50 -19.57 14.62
N GLU A 69 -6.71 -19.87 14.14
CA GLU A 69 -7.03 -20.23 12.76
C GLU A 69 -6.75 -19.06 11.79
N GLU A 70 -6.78 -17.83 12.28
CA GLU A 70 -6.51 -16.65 11.46
C GLU A 70 -5.04 -16.51 11.07
N LEU A 71 -4.14 -17.21 11.78
CA LEU A 71 -2.74 -17.27 11.41
C LEU A 71 -2.49 -18.04 10.11
N GLU A 72 -3.47 -18.80 9.63
CA GLU A 72 -3.40 -19.48 8.34
C GLU A 72 -3.27 -18.48 7.18
N SER A 73 -3.91 -17.32 7.29
CA SER A 73 -3.85 -16.23 6.31
C SER A 73 -3.04 -15.06 6.85
N ARG A 74 -1.78 -14.95 6.39
CA ARG A 74 -0.85 -13.91 6.82
C ARG A 74 0.06 -13.45 5.69
N VAL A 75 0.62 -12.25 5.84
CA VAL A 75 1.53 -11.66 4.84
C VAL A 75 3.00 -12.01 5.09
N GLU A 76 3.37 -12.38 6.31
CA GLU A 76 4.70 -12.84 6.71
C GLU A 76 4.65 -13.74 7.95
N ASN A 77 5.72 -14.48 8.23
CA ASN A 77 5.81 -15.34 9.42
C ASN A 77 6.22 -14.53 10.64
N PRO A 78 5.41 -14.51 11.72
CA PRO A 78 5.82 -13.88 12.97
C PRO A 78 6.88 -14.72 13.69
N LEU A 79 7.70 -14.06 14.51
CA LEU A 79 8.54 -14.74 15.49
C LEU A 79 7.68 -15.15 16.69
N ILE A 80 7.75 -16.42 17.09
CA ILE A 80 7.06 -16.89 18.30
C ILE A 80 7.86 -16.47 19.52
N LEU A 81 7.35 -15.48 20.26
CA LEU A 81 7.93 -15.06 21.55
C LEU A 81 7.49 -16.00 22.69
N TRP A 82 6.25 -16.49 22.62
CA TRP A 82 5.67 -17.43 23.58
C TRP A 82 4.48 -18.15 22.94
N GLU A 83 4.27 -19.42 23.27
CA GLU A 83 3.05 -20.15 22.93
C GLU A 83 2.67 -21.13 24.06
N ARG A 84 1.37 -21.43 24.16
CA ARG A 84 0.87 -22.52 25.01
C ARG A 84 0.75 -23.78 24.16
N GLY A 85 1.50 -24.82 24.52
CA GLY A 85 1.55 -26.05 23.72
C GLY A 85 2.32 -25.81 22.42
N SER A 86 1.72 -26.11 21.27
CA SER A 86 2.38 -26.01 19.96
C SER A 86 1.47 -25.51 18.84
N GLY A 87 0.32 -24.92 19.19
CA GLY A 87 -0.72 -24.54 18.22
C GLY A 87 -0.22 -23.54 17.17
N ILE A 88 0.51 -22.51 17.62
CA ILE A 88 1.03 -21.46 16.75
C ILE A 88 2.10 -22.06 15.83
N ALA A 89 3.09 -22.76 16.39
CA ALA A 89 4.13 -23.41 15.60
C ALA A 89 3.56 -24.41 14.57
N THR A 90 2.52 -25.15 14.94
CA THR A 90 1.85 -26.11 14.05
C THR A 90 1.18 -25.41 12.87
N ILE A 91 0.45 -24.31 13.07
CA ILE A 91 -0.17 -23.59 11.94
C ILE A 91 0.90 -22.97 11.04
N LEU A 92 1.91 -22.32 11.62
CA LEU A 92 2.96 -21.65 10.85
C LEU A 92 3.79 -22.64 10.02
N SER A 93 3.95 -23.89 10.46
CA SER A 93 4.62 -24.94 9.68
C SER A 93 3.76 -25.55 8.58
N LYS A 94 2.42 -25.52 8.72
CA LYS A 94 1.48 -26.10 7.76
C LYS A 94 1.01 -25.13 6.68
N THR A 95 1.19 -23.83 6.89
CA THR A 95 0.69 -22.78 6.00
C THR A 95 1.82 -21.82 5.62
N SER A 96 1.68 -21.15 4.48
CA SER A 96 2.67 -20.18 4.00
C SER A 96 2.07 -18.79 3.93
N PRO A 97 2.86 -17.74 4.24
CA PRO A 97 2.41 -16.38 4.05
C PRO A 97 2.15 -16.10 2.57
N SER A 98 1.14 -15.28 2.28
CA SER A 98 0.84 -14.80 0.93
C SER A 98 0.66 -13.30 0.96
N LEU A 99 1.35 -12.60 0.05
CA LEU A 99 1.15 -11.17 -0.13
C LEU A 99 0.20 -10.96 -1.31
N PRO A 100 -0.93 -10.28 -1.12
CA PRO A 100 -1.80 -9.95 -2.24
C PRO A 100 -1.09 -8.92 -3.13
N PHE A 101 -0.84 -9.30 -4.37
CA PHE A 101 -0.32 -8.41 -5.41
C PHE A 101 -1.39 -8.26 -6.51
N PRO A 102 -1.71 -7.04 -6.97
CA PRO A 102 -2.62 -6.85 -8.10
C PRO A 102 -2.08 -7.54 -9.35
N GLN A 103 -2.85 -8.49 -9.89
CA GLN A 103 -2.49 -9.21 -11.11
C GLN A 103 -2.20 -8.22 -12.26
N PRO A 104 -1.20 -8.46 -13.13
CA PRO A 104 -0.88 -7.55 -14.23
C PRO A 104 -2.09 -7.17 -15.11
N GLN A 105 -3.00 -8.14 -15.37
CA GLN A 105 -4.24 -7.85 -16.11
C GLN A 105 -5.19 -6.93 -15.35
N TRP A 106 -5.29 -7.07 -14.03
CA TRP A 106 -6.12 -6.20 -13.19
C TRP A 106 -5.68 -4.74 -13.28
N ILE A 107 -4.37 -4.52 -13.35
CA ILE A 107 -3.76 -3.19 -13.56
C ILE A 107 -4.12 -2.69 -14.96
N GLU A 108 -3.85 -3.48 -16.01
CA GLU A 108 -4.09 -3.09 -17.40
C GLU A 108 -5.54 -2.73 -17.69
N ASP A 109 -6.50 -3.45 -17.09
CA ASP A 109 -7.94 -3.17 -17.26
C ASP A 109 -8.37 -1.83 -16.64
N ARG A 110 -7.62 -1.28 -15.68
CA ARG A 110 -7.97 -0.06 -14.94
C ARG A 110 -7.10 1.14 -15.29
N PHE A 111 -5.85 0.90 -15.68
CA PHE A 111 -4.83 1.94 -15.82
C PHE A 111 -5.29 3.07 -16.74
N TRP A 112 -5.83 2.73 -17.91
CA TRP A 112 -6.26 3.72 -18.90
C TRP A 112 -7.50 4.49 -18.48
N VAL A 113 -8.41 3.85 -17.74
CA VAL A 113 -9.56 4.54 -17.13
C VAL A 113 -9.10 5.54 -16.08
N TRP A 114 -8.10 5.20 -15.26
CA TRP A 114 -7.49 6.16 -14.33
C TRP A 114 -6.76 7.29 -15.04
N VAL A 115 -6.07 7.03 -16.16
CA VAL A 115 -5.48 8.11 -16.99
C VAL A 115 -6.55 9.06 -17.48
N HIS A 116 -7.68 8.55 -17.97
CA HIS A 116 -8.80 9.39 -18.39
C HIS A 116 -9.39 10.18 -17.21
N TYR A 117 -9.58 9.57 -16.03
CA TYR A 117 -10.01 10.29 -14.82
C TYR A 117 -9.05 11.44 -14.50
N CYS A 118 -7.75 11.17 -14.43
CA CYS A 118 -6.73 12.18 -14.23
C CYS A 118 -6.82 13.32 -15.25
N ALA A 119 -7.01 13.00 -16.54
CA ALA A 119 -7.19 13.99 -17.58
C ALA A 119 -8.44 14.86 -17.35
N THR A 120 -9.58 14.27 -17.00
CA THR A 120 -10.80 15.05 -16.69
C THR A 120 -10.61 15.98 -15.49
N LYS A 121 -9.88 15.53 -14.46
CA LYS A 121 -9.53 16.34 -13.28
C LYS A 121 -8.61 17.50 -13.66
N LEU A 122 -7.61 17.25 -14.50
CA LEU A 122 -6.74 18.28 -15.06
C LEU A 122 -7.55 19.36 -15.79
N GLY A 123 -8.45 18.96 -16.68
CA GLY A 123 -9.27 19.91 -17.47
C GLY A 123 -10.24 20.74 -16.64
N ARG A 124 -10.64 20.27 -15.46
CA ARG A 124 -11.47 21.02 -14.51
C ARG A 124 -10.67 21.88 -13.53
N GLY A 125 -9.34 21.78 -13.54
CA GLY A 125 -8.50 22.43 -12.53
C GLY A 125 -8.60 21.79 -11.13
N GLU A 126 -9.10 20.55 -11.02
CA GLU A 126 -9.19 19.78 -9.77
C GLU A 126 -7.82 19.19 -9.42
N LEU A 127 -6.81 20.05 -9.26
CA LEU A 127 -5.40 19.63 -9.20
C LEU A 127 -5.07 18.79 -7.97
N PHE A 128 -5.65 19.08 -6.81
CA PHE A 128 -5.46 18.23 -5.61
C PHE A 128 -5.89 16.78 -5.86
N GLU A 129 -7.06 16.57 -6.46
CA GLU A 129 -7.54 15.22 -6.77
C GLU A 129 -6.66 14.51 -7.80
N LEU A 130 -6.12 15.25 -8.77
CA LEU A 130 -5.17 14.71 -9.73
C LEU A 130 -3.86 14.29 -9.04
N ILE A 131 -3.33 15.12 -8.14
CA ILE A 131 -2.12 14.83 -7.36
C ILE A 131 -2.32 13.59 -6.47
N ASP A 132 -3.49 13.47 -5.84
CA ASP A 132 -3.86 12.30 -5.03
C ASP A 132 -3.97 11.05 -5.89
N THR A 133 -4.59 11.15 -7.07
CA THR A 133 -4.70 10.03 -8.01
C THR A 133 -3.34 9.59 -8.55
N LEU A 134 -2.44 10.53 -8.86
CA LEU A 134 -1.05 10.22 -9.25
C LEU A 134 -0.29 9.51 -8.12
N THR A 135 -0.50 9.93 -6.87
CA THR A 135 0.07 9.27 -5.70
C THR A 135 -0.49 7.86 -5.52
N PHE A 136 -1.80 7.68 -5.71
CA PHE A 136 -2.43 6.36 -5.72
C PHE A 136 -1.87 5.45 -6.82
N MET A 137 -1.75 5.95 -8.07
CA MET A 137 -1.19 5.18 -9.18
C MET A 137 0.28 4.79 -8.93
N ARG A 138 1.08 5.68 -8.33
CA ARG A 138 2.43 5.32 -7.86
C ARG A 138 2.40 4.17 -6.86
N ASN A 139 1.52 4.25 -5.86
CA ASN A 139 1.42 3.27 -4.77
C ASN A 139 0.89 1.91 -5.23
N VAL A 140 -0.07 1.87 -6.14
CA VAL A 140 -0.76 0.63 -6.53
C VAL A 140 -0.21 0.01 -7.81
N VAL A 141 0.42 0.81 -8.68
CA VAL A 141 0.88 0.36 -10.00
C VAL A 141 2.40 0.45 -10.12
N LEU A 142 2.96 1.66 -10.13
CA LEU A 142 4.34 1.86 -10.55
C LEU A 142 5.33 1.27 -9.53
N GLY A 143 5.19 1.61 -8.25
CA GLY A 143 6.05 1.10 -7.19
C GLY A 143 6.08 -0.43 -7.13
N PRO A 144 4.92 -1.10 -7.05
CA PRO A 144 4.83 -2.55 -7.07
C PRO A 144 5.48 -3.21 -8.31
N LEU A 145 5.24 -2.68 -9.52
CA LEU A 145 5.83 -3.20 -10.75
C LEU A 145 7.36 -3.02 -10.79
N VAL A 146 7.86 -1.89 -10.31
CA VAL A 146 9.30 -1.63 -10.17
C VAL A 146 9.93 -2.61 -9.19
N LEU A 147 9.32 -2.83 -8.02
CA LEU A 147 9.83 -3.75 -7.01
C LEU A 147 9.90 -5.18 -7.55
N ILE A 148 8.87 -5.65 -8.25
CA ILE A 148 8.85 -6.99 -8.86
C ILE A 148 9.97 -7.14 -9.87
N ARG A 149 10.16 -6.16 -10.77
CA ARG A 149 11.24 -6.19 -11.76
C ARG A 149 12.62 -6.22 -11.13
N ASN A 150 12.77 -5.64 -9.95
CA ASN A 150 14.01 -5.64 -9.19
C ASN A 150 14.11 -6.82 -8.20
N GLY A 151 13.21 -7.83 -8.28
CA GLY A 151 13.29 -9.04 -7.45
C GLY A 151 12.85 -8.83 -5.99
N HIS A 152 12.08 -7.78 -5.71
CA HIS A 152 11.61 -7.41 -4.39
C HIS A 152 10.10 -7.59 -4.23
N SER A 153 9.67 -7.70 -2.97
CA SER A 153 8.26 -7.80 -2.61
C SER A 153 7.50 -6.51 -2.96
N PRO A 154 6.32 -6.58 -3.61
CA PRO A 154 5.59 -5.42 -4.13
C PRO A 154 4.83 -4.62 -3.05
N ARG A 155 5.55 -4.06 -2.07
CA ARG A 155 4.96 -3.30 -0.94
C ARG A 155 4.78 -1.82 -1.28
N GLY A 156 4.01 -1.53 -2.33
CA GLY A 156 3.73 -0.16 -2.76
C GLY A 156 5.00 0.60 -3.16
N VAL A 157 5.22 1.77 -2.54
CA VAL A 157 6.44 2.58 -2.73
C VAL A 157 7.50 2.35 -1.64
N ARG A 158 7.30 1.39 -0.73
CA ARG A 158 8.19 1.19 0.43
C ARG A 158 9.61 0.86 -0.05
N LYS A 159 10.57 1.71 0.34
CA LYS A 159 12.02 1.56 0.07
C LYS A 159 12.39 1.58 -1.41
N LEU A 160 11.63 2.26 -2.28
CA LEU A 160 12.02 2.43 -3.68
C LEU A 160 13.38 3.13 -3.83
N GLU A 161 13.72 4.06 -2.93
CA GLU A 161 15.01 4.75 -2.90
C GLU A 161 16.19 3.78 -2.72
N LYS A 162 15.93 2.60 -2.11
CA LYS A 162 16.92 1.53 -1.95
C LYS A 162 16.89 0.53 -3.10
N TYR A 163 15.70 0.18 -3.58
CA TYR A 163 15.50 -0.97 -4.46
C TYR A 163 15.28 -0.61 -5.95
N ALA A 164 15.13 0.66 -6.27
CA ALA A 164 14.76 1.15 -7.60
C ALA A 164 15.69 2.27 -8.09
N LEU A 165 16.99 2.17 -7.79
CA LEU A 165 17.97 3.20 -8.14
C LEU A 165 17.98 3.55 -9.63
N LYS A 166 17.68 2.59 -10.51
CA LYS A 166 17.62 2.80 -11.97
C LYS A 166 16.37 3.57 -12.40
N GLU A 167 15.27 3.41 -11.68
CA GLU A 167 13.98 4.03 -11.95
C GLU A 167 13.73 5.31 -11.13
N LEU A 168 14.62 5.66 -10.20
CA LEU A 168 14.37 6.71 -9.22
C LEU A 168 14.08 8.08 -9.85
N GLU A 169 14.83 8.47 -10.88
CA GLU A 169 14.59 9.74 -11.58
C GLU A 169 13.27 9.73 -12.36
N GLU A 170 12.90 8.58 -12.95
CA GLU A 170 11.60 8.42 -13.62
C GLU A 170 10.44 8.50 -12.61
N LEU A 171 10.60 7.88 -11.43
CA LEU A 171 9.64 7.97 -10.33
C LEU A 171 9.47 9.40 -9.83
N LYS A 172 10.55 10.16 -9.65
CA LYS A 172 10.49 11.58 -9.25
C LYS A 172 9.72 12.41 -10.27
N CYS A 173 9.90 12.14 -11.57
CA CYS A 173 9.19 12.79 -12.65
C CYS A 173 7.66 12.53 -12.65
N THR A 174 7.16 11.60 -11.85
CA THR A 174 5.72 11.40 -11.62
C THR A 174 5.16 12.27 -10.50
N ILE A 175 5.99 13.00 -9.73
CA ILE A 175 5.58 13.85 -8.61
C ILE A 175 5.34 15.27 -9.13
N PRO A 176 4.08 15.70 -9.28
CA PRO A 176 3.79 17.08 -9.67
C PRO A 176 3.92 18.04 -8.48
N ILE A 177 4.21 19.30 -8.77
CA ILE A 177 3.82 20.42 -7.91
C ILE A 177 2.37 20.83 -8.23
N HIS A 178 1.73 21.61 -7.37
CA HIS A 178 0.36 22.11 -7.58
C HIS A 178 0.29 23.16 -8.71
N SER A 179 0.39 22.67 -9.94
CA SER A 179 0.37 23.43 -11.19
C SER A 179 -0.23 22.56 -12.30
N PHE A 180 -0.98 23.17 -13.20
CA PHE A 180 -1.55 22.52 -14.38
C PHE A 180 -0.48 21.82 -15.24
N GLU A 181 0.58 22.55 -15.61
CA GLU A 181 1.67 22.03 -16.45
C GLU A 181 2.43 20.88 -15.76
N SER A 182 2.72 21.04 -14.48
CA SER A 182 3.42 20.00 -13.71
C SER A 182 2.57 18.73 -13.59
N CYS A 183 1.26 18.85 -13.36
CA CYS A 183 0.36 17.71 -13.29
C CYS A 183 0.22 16.99 -14.64
N TYR A 184 0.13 17.73 -15.74
CA TYR A 184 0.14 17.15 -17.09
C TYR A 184 1.42 16.33 -17.33
N HIS A 185 2.59 16.93 -17.10
CA HIS A 185 3.86 16.24 -17.33
C HIS A 185 4.05 15.04 -16.40
N ALA A 186 3.65 15.13 -15.13
CA ALA A 186 3.67 14.01 -14.20
C ALA A 186 2.78 12.84 -14.65
N LEU A 187 1.61 13.13 -15.22
CA LEU A 187 0.73 12.11 -15.80
C LEU A 187 1.34 11.49 -17.07
N LYS A 188 1.96 12.30 -17.95
CA LYS A 188 2.69 11.77 -19.12
C LYS A 188 3.86 10.87 -18.72
N ASN A 189 4.60 11.22 -17.68
CA ASN A 189 5.69 10.38 -17.16
C ASN A 189 5.15 9.09 -16.52
N THR A 190 4.03 9.16 -15.78
CA THR A 190 3.31 7.99 -15.26
C THR A 190 2.90 7.03 -16.39
N ILE A 191 2.36 7.54 -17.49
CA ILE A 191 1.96 6.75 -18.66
C ILE A 191 3.18 6.07 -19.30
N LYS A 192 4.23 6.84 -19.60
CA LYS A 192 5.47 6.32 -20.23
C LYS A 192 6.10 5.22 -19.37
N MET A 193 6.16 5.45 -18.07
CA MET A 193 6.71 4.49 -17.13
C MET A 193 5.88 3.21 -17.11
N TYR A 194 4.55 3.30 -17.04
CA TYR A 194 3.69 2.12 -17.10
C TYR A 194 3.84 1.33 -18.41
N GLN A 195 3.85 2.03 -19.55
CA GLN A 195 4.07 1.40 -20.86
C GLN A 195 5.37 0.61 -20.91
N ARG A 196 6.45 1.15 -20.30
CA ARG A 196 7.74 0.46 -20.16
C ARG A 196 7.66 -0.70 -19.17
N LEU A 197 6.99 -0.53 -18.03
CA LEU A 197 6.88 -1.50 -16.93
C LEU A 197 6.02 -2.73 -17.27
N ARG A 198 5.00 -2.58 -18.12
CA ARG A 198 4.15 -3.69 -18.55
C ARG A 198 4.77 -4.56 -19.66
N GLN A 199 5.87 -4.13 -20.27
CA GLN A 199 6.56 -4.93 -21.29
C GLN A 199 7.03 -6.26 -20.69
N GLY A 200 6.80 -7.36 -21.41
CA GLY A 200 7.13 -8.71 -20.96
C GLY A 200 6.16 -9.32 -19.95
N SER A 201 5.11 -8.59 -19.54
CA SER A 201 4.02 -9.17 -18.76
C SER A 201 3.03 -9.88 -19.68
N GLU A 202 2.52 -11.04 -19.25
CA GLU A 202 1.42 -11.73 -19.93
C GLU A 202 0.10 -11.00 -19.64
N ILE A 203 -0.24 -10.05 -20.50
CA ILE A 203 -1.48 -9.26 -20.44
C ILE A 203 -2.12 -9.17 -21.82
N VAL A 204 -3.43 -8.86 -21.85
CA VAL A 204 -4.17 -8.42 -23.02
C VAL A 204 -4.21 -6.88 -23.01
N PRO A 205 -3.40 -6.20 -23.85
CA PRO A 205 -3.31 -4.74 -23.81
C PRO A 205 -4.59 -4.08 -24.31
N ARG A 206 -5.08 -3.07 -23.59
CA ARG A 206 -6.24 -2.25 -23.94
C ARG A 206 -5.82 -1.08 -24.84
N LYS A 207 -5.27 -1.41 -26.02
CA LYS A 207 -4.67 -0.44 -26.96
C LYS A 207 -5.57 0.73 -27.33
N GLU A 208 -6.86 0.48 -27.50
CA GLU A 208 -7.81 1.54 -27.85
C GLU A 208 -8.08 2.49 -26.67
N ALA A 209 -8.26 1.93 -25.46
CA ALA A 209 -8.42 2.74 -24.25
C ALA A 209 -7.17 3.58 -23.98
N GLU A 210 -5.98 2.99 -24.19
CA GLU A 210 -4.70 3.69 -24.13
C GLU A 210 -4.64 4.89 -25.07
N ARG A 211 -4.87 4.66 -26.36
CA ARG A 211 -4.83 5.69 -27.40
C ARG A 211 -5.79 6.84 -27.08
N VAL A 212 -7.06 6.52 -26.83
CA VAL A 212 -8.11 7.52 -26.57
C VAL A 212 -7.81 8.32 -25.30
N SER A 213 -7.34 7.67 -24.23
CA SER A 213 -7.06 8.36 -22.96
C SER A 213 -5.86 9.32 -23.08
N ILE A 214 -4.85 8.95 -23.85
CA ILE A 214 -3.67 9.81 -24.11
C ILE A 214 -4.06 10.99 -25.01
N GLU A 215 -4.79 10.75 -26.11
CA GLU A 215 -5.25 11.82 -27.01
C GLU A 215 -6.15 12.83 -26.28
N PHE A 216 -7.04 12.35 -25.41
CA PHE A 216 -7.89 13.20 -24.60
C PHE A 216 -7.09 14.09 -23.64
N LEU A 217 -6.09 13.53 -22.96
CA LEU A 217 -5.17 14.29 -22.09
C LEU A 217 -4.42 15.38 -22.88
N ASP A 218 -3.87 15.03 -24.03
CA ASP A 218 -3.08 15.95 -24.86
C ASP A 218 -3.98 17.07 -25.44
N GLY A 219 -5.25 16.78 -25.74
CA GLY A 219 -6.25 17.76 -26.14
C GLY A 219 -6.55 18.80 -25.04
N ILE A 220 -6.67 18.36 -23.78
CA ILE A 220 -6.88 19.26 -22.63
C ILE A 220 -5.70 20.22 -22.47
N TYR A 221 -4.48 19.70 -22.55
CA TYR A 221 -3.26 20.52 -22.39
C TYR A 221 -3.12 21.56 -23.51
N SER A 222 -3.41 21.14 -24.75
CA SER A 222 -3.33 22.01 -25.92
C SER A 222 -4.38 23.13 -25.89
N GLY A 223 -5.60 22.84 -25.39
CA GLY A 223 -6.69 23.81 -25.30
C GLY A 223 -6.53 24.89 -24.22
N GLN A 224 -5.63 24.68 -23.24
CA GLN A 224 -5.27 25.67 -22.21
C GLN A 224 -4.03 26.51 -22.58
N SER A 225 -3.27 26.08 -23.58
CA SER A 225 -2.08 26.78 -24.08
C SER A 225 -2.39 27.82 -25.17
N GLN A 226 -3.68 28.05 -25.45
CA GLN A 226 -4.22 29.07 -26.36
C GLN A 226 -4.92 30.16 -25.55
#